data_AF-A0A919AGR3-F1
#
_entry.id   AF-A0A919AGR3-F1
#
_cell.length_a   1.000
_cell.length_b   1.000
_cell.length_c   1.000
_cell.angle_alpha   90.00
_cell.angle_beta   90.00
_cell.angle_gamma   90.00
#
_symmetry.space_group_name_H-M   'P 1'
#
loop_
_entity.id
_entity.type
_entity.pdbx_description
1 polymer ?
#
loop_
_entity_poly.entity_id
_entity_poly.type
_entity_poly.pdbx_seq_one_letter_code
_entity_poly.pdbx_strand_id
1 'polypeptide(L)'
;MSSATGNPATVASINAINFGTSTSPCTSVLGNVTTVATTPWTVVAQDYTASTGVTKGYVGNVKAKVTAGACVFNVQGKATATYTNSTGILSVNSVSGDLTVTSASGCGTVVTTSTKPTFKGNYAVKVSGTSTIPTIVGSNP
;
A
#
# COMPACT_ATOMS: atom_id res chain seq x y z
N MET A 1 11.73 7.03 -0.23
CA MET A 1 12.13 5.89 0.61
C MET A 1 13.62 6.01 0.90
N SER A 2 14.08 5.59 2.06
CA SER A 2 15.51 5.65 2.43
C SER A 2 16.14 4.26 2.35
N SER A 3 17.44 4.21 2.07
CA SER A 3 18.22 2.98 2.25
C SER A 3 18.26 2.59 3.72
N ALA A 4 18.24 1.30 4.02
CA ALA A 4 18.25 0.80 5.40
C ALA A 4 18.99 -0.54 5.52
N THR A 5 19.53 -0.78 6.72
CA THR A 5 20.17 -2.04 7.14
C THR A 5 19.51 -2.56 8.42
N GLY A 6 18.98 -3.80 8.42
CA GLY A 6 18.37 -4.47 9.60
C GLY A 6 16.96 -5.03 9.34
N ASN A 7 16.48 -5.94 10.22
CA ASN A 7 15.14 -6.56 10.14
C ASN A 7 14.48 -6.62 11.54
N PRO A 8 13.26 -6.06 11.76
CA PRO A 8 12.47 -5.21 10.85
C PRO A 8 12.88 -3.73 10.91
N ALA A 9 12.68 -2.99 9.82
CA ALA A 9 12.97 -1.56 9.75
C ALA A 9 11.88 -0.78 8.98
N THR A 10 11.47 0.39 9.50
CA THR A 10 10.63 1.33 8.75
C THR A 10 11.50 2.10 7.76
N VAL A 11 11.26 1.92 6.46
CA VAL A 11 12.10 2.45 5.37
C VAL A 11 11.47 3.62 4.62
N ALA A 12 10.17 3.86 4.83
CA ALA A 12 9.47 5.01 4.29
C ALA A 12 8.17 5.33 5.07
N SER A 13 7.72 6.57 4.93
CA SER A 13 6.36 7.00 5.25
C SER A 13 5.64 7.43 3.97
N ILE A 14 4.36 7.09 3.86
CA ILE A 14 3.48 7.51 2.76
C ILE A 14 2.57 8.61 3.29
N ASN A 15 2.81 9.83 2.81
CA ASN A 15 2.12 11.04 3.27
C ASN A 15 0.94 11.44 2.37
N ALA A 16 0.81 10.84 1.19
CA ALA A 16 -0.30 11.08 0.29
C ALA A 16 -0.56 9.83 -0.55
N ILE A 17 -1.83 9.56 -0.82
CA ILE A 17 -2.28 8.45 -1.67
C ILE A 17 -3.43 8.96 -2.53
N ASN A 18 -3.26 8.85 -3.84
CA ASN A 18 -4.27 9.21 -4.82
C ASN A 18 -4.56 7.97 -5.68
N PHE A 19 -5.84 7.64 -5.84
CA PHE A 19 -6.28 6.59 -6.74
C PHE A 19 -6.75 7.24 -8.05
N GLY A 20 -5.98 7.01 -9.12
CA GLY A 20 -6.18 7.66 -10.41
C GLY A 20 -5.74 9.14 -10.42
N THR A 21 -5.97 9.80 -11.55
CA THR A 21 -5.76 11.23 -11.73
C THR A 21 -7.09 11.90 -12.11
N SER A 22 -7.13 13.23 -12.09
CA SER A 22 -8.30 13.97 -12.63
C SER A 22 -8.57 13.66 -14.11
N THR A 23 -7.52 13.33 -14.87
CA THR A 23 -7.60 12.98 -16.30
C THR A 23 -7.83 11.50 -16.56
N SER A 24 -7.66 10.64 -15.56
CA SER A 24 -7.87 9.19 -15.62
C SER A 24 -8.31 8.68 -14.25
N PRO A 25 -9.56 8.95 -13.85
CA PRO A 25 -10.06 8.55 -12.54
C PRO A 25 -10.16 7.03 -12.43
N CYS A 26 -9.91 6.49 -11.24
CA CYS A 26 -10.28 5.11 -10.96
C CYS A 26 -11.82 4.99 -10.94
N THR A 27 -12.38 4.05 -11.70
CA THR A 27 -13.83 3.82 -11.77
C THR A 27 -14.20 2.47 -11.18
N SER A 28 -15.42 2.38 -10.67
CA SER A 28 -16.07 1.14 -10.27
C SER A 28 -17.43 1.03 -10.95
N VAL A 29 -18.09 -0.13 -10.82
CA VAL A 29 -19.51 -0.29 -11.22
C VAL A 29 -20.45 0.69 -10.49
N LEU A 30 -20.02 1.25 -9.36
CA LEU A 30 -20.77 2.23 -8.58
C LEU A 30 -20.41 3.69 -8.93
N GLY A 31 -19.52 3.91 -9.90
CA GLY A 31 -19.04 5.22 -10.32
C GLY A 31 -17.57 5.48 -9.93
N ASN A 32 -17.15 6.74 -10.02
CA ASN A 32 -15.78 7.16 -9.73
C ASN A 32 -15.41 6.84 -8.28
N VAL A 33 -14.22 6.28 -8.10
CA VAL A 33 -13.65 5.94 -6.81
C VAL A 33 -12.77 7.10 -6.35
N THR A 34 -13.08 7.63 -5.18
CA THR A 34 -12.22 8.58 -4.47
C THR A 34 -11.80 7.98 -3.15
N THR A 35 -10.62 8.37 -2.69
CA THR A 35 -10.04 7.83 -1.46
C THR A 35 -9.40 8.94 -0.66
N VAL A 36 -9.68 8.96 0.64
CA VAL A 36 -9.03 9.84 1.59
C VAL A 36 -8.30 8.96 2.58
N ALA A 37 -6.96 8.96 2.52
CA ALA A 37 -6.13 8.24 3.48
C ALA A 37 -5.93 9.08 4.75
N THR A 38 -6.03 8.45 5.92
CA THR A 38 -5.45 9.02 7.15
C THR A 38 -3.98 8.66 7.16
N THR A 39 -3.13 9.63 6.85
CA THR A 39 -1.68 9.50 6.76
C THR A 39 -1.01 9.92 8.08
N PRO A 40 0.23 9.47 8.36
CA PRO A 40 1.10 8.67 7.49
C PRO A 40 0.84 7.16 7.55
N TRP A 41 0.94 6.49 6.40
CA TRP A 41 1.15 5.02 6.36
C TRP A 41 2.65 4.74 6.39
N THR A 42 3.06 3.54 6.82
CA THR A 42 4.47 3.16 6.92
C THR A 42 4.83 2.09 5.90
N VAL A 43 6.07 2.05 5.43
CA VAL A 43 6.61 0.90 4.69
C VAL A 43 7.61 0.21 5.60
N VAL A 44 7.33 -1.02 5.98
CA VAL A 44 8.14 -1.82 6.89
C VAL A 44 8.81 -2.93 6.09
N ALA A 45 10.14 -2.93 6.08
CA ALA A 45 10.97 -3.99 5.53
C ALA A 45 11.18 -5.08 6.60
N GLN A 46 11.06 -6.34 6.20
CA GLN A 46 11.30 -7.49 7.06
C GLN A 46 12.38 -8.38 6.43
N ASP A 47 11.99 -9.31 5.57
CA ASP A 47 12.89 -10.39 5.14
C ASP A 47 13.65 -10.02 3.86
N TYR A 48 14.96 -9.80 3.98
CA TYR A 48 15.85 -9.55 2.84
C TYR A 48 16.55 -10.83 2.36
N THR A 49 16.44 -11.12 1.08
CA THR A 49 17.13 -12.22 0.41
C THR A 49 18.32 -11.69 -0.39
N ALA A 50 19.54 -11.87 0.14
CA ALA A 50 20.75 -11.31 -0.46
C ALA A 50 21.03 -11.81 -1.89
N SER A 51 20.72 -13.08 -2.20
CA SER A 51 20.94 -13.66 -3.53
C SER A 51 20.08 -13.03 -4.63
N THR A 52 18.94 -12.44 -4.27
CA THR A 52 18.01 -11.83 -5.23
C THR A 52 17.88 -10.31 -5.07
N GLY A 53 18.37 -9.75 -3.96
CA GLY A 53 18.19 -8.34 -3.63
C GLY A 53 16.72 -7.99 -3.34
N VAL A 54 15.91 -8.97 -2.96
CA VAL A 54 14.47 -8.83 -2.72
C VAL A 54 14.20 -8.71 -1.23
N THR A 55 13.37 -7.75 -0.84
CA THR A 55 12.90 -7.54 0.52
C THR A 55 11.38 -7.75 0.61
N LYS A 56 10.93 -8.67 1.45
CA LYS A 56 9.52 -8.79 1.82
C LYS A 56 9.19 -7.86 2.99
N GLY A 57 7.95 -7.40 3.03
CA GLY A 57 7.48 -6.49 4.06
C GLY A 57 6.01 -6.15 3.88
N TYR A 58 5.60 -4.99 4.38
CA TYR A 58 4.23 -4.51 4.23
C TYR A 58 4.13 -2.99 4.30
N VAL A 59 3.05 -2.47 3.74
CA VAL A 59 2.56 -1.12 4.04
C VAL A 59 1.70 -1.19 5.31
N GLY A 60 2.14 -0.56 6.38
CA GLY A 60 1.47 -0.54 7.68
C GLY A 60 0.64 0.71 7.91
N ASN A 61 -0.18 0.69 8.97
CA ASN A 61 -1.08 1.79 9.36
C ASN A 61 -2.03 2.21 8.23
N VAL A 62 -2.42 1.27 7.37
CA VAL A 62 -3.36 1.55 6.29
C VAL A 62 -4.69 1.93 6.93
N LYS A 63 -5.14 3.15 6.65
CA LYS A 63 -6.47 3.66 7.02
C LYS A 63 -6.96 4.58 5.93
N ALA A 64 -8.05 4.21 5.26
CA ALA A 64 -8.62 4.96 4.14
C ALA A 64 -10.14 5.00 4.22
N LYS A 65 -10.73 6.15 3.92
CA LYS A 65 -12.12 6.29 3.52
C LYS A 65 -12.21 6.18 2.01
N VAL A 66 -12.97 5.22 1.50
CA VAL A 66 -13.22 5.00 0.08
C VAL A 66 -14.66 5.38 -0.23
N THR A 67 -14.85 6.15 -1.29
CA THR A 67 -16.16 6.56 -1.79
C THR A 67 -16.27 6.15 -3.26
N ALA A 68 -17.32 5.41 -3.60
CA ALA A 68 -17.67 5.00 -4.94
C ALA A 68 -19.17 5.29 -5.17
N GLY A 69 -19.47 6.40 -5.84
CA GLY A 69 -20.84 6.92 -5.94
C GLY A 69 -21.44 7.17 -4.55
N ALA A 70 -22.57 6.53 -4.24
CA ALA A 70 -23.22 6.61 -2.92
C ALA A 70 -22.60 5.66 -1.87
N CYS A 71 -21.78 4.69 -2.27
CA CYS A 71 -21.14 3.75 -1.36
C CYS A 71 -19.91 4.39 -0.72
N VAL A 72 -19.93 4.50 0.60
CA VAL A 72 -18.82 5.02 1.40
C VAL A 72 -18.42 3.97 2.42
N PHE A 73 -17.16 3.58 2.43
CA PHE A 73 -16.66 2.61 3.40
C PHE A 73 -15.26 2.96 3.89
N ASN A 74 -14.95 2.55 5.12
CA ASN A 74 -13.64 2.74 5.72
C ASN A 74 -12.90 1.41 5.72
N VAL A 75 -11.62 1.44 5.35
CA VAL A 75 -10.73 0.30 5.32
C VAL A 75 -9.57 0.54 6.28
N GLN A 76 -9.18 -0.49 7.03
CA GLN A 76 -7.97 -0.46 7.84
C GLN A 76 -7.18 -1.77 7.79
N GLY A 77 -5.87 -1.70 8.07
CA GLY A 77 -5.02 -2.87 8.27
C GLY A 77 -3.58 -2.65 7.81
N LYS A 78 -3.02 -3.67 7.17
CA LYS A 78 -1.73 -3.64 6.48
C LYS A 78 -1.90 -4.09 5.04
N ALA A 79 -0.89 -3.92 4.20
CA ALA A 79 -0.89 -4.47 2.85
C ALA A 79 0.46 -5.12 2.56
N THR A 80 0.47 -6.44 2.36
CA THR A 80 1.70 -7.18 2.03
C THR A 80 2.38 -6.60 0.79
N ALA A 81 3.70 -6.46 0.84
CA ALA A 81 4.48 -5.87 -0.23
C ALA A 81 5.85 -6.54 -0.39
N THR A 82 6.43 -6.38 -1.57
CA THR A 82 7.78 -6.84 -1.90
C THR A 82 8.52 -5.74 -2.62
N TYR A 83 9.74 -5.45 -2.17
CA TYR A 83 10.64 -4.50 -2.79
C TYR A 83 11.79 -5.22 -3.48
N THR A 84 12.18 -4.78 -4.68
CA THR A 84 13.30 -5.37 -5.43
C THR A 84 14.35 -4.30 -5.73
N ASN A 85 15.55 -4.46 -5.17
CA ASN A 85 16.63 -3.47 -5.32
C ASN A 85 17.02 -3.24 -6.79
N SER A 86 17.06 -4.28 -7.61
CA SER A 86 17.52 -4.19 -9.01
C SER A 86 16.56 -3.39 -9.90
N THR A 87 15.27 -3.38 -9.59
CA THR A 87 14.25 -2.68 -10.39
C THR A 87 13.75 -1.40 -9.73
N GLY A 88 13.98 -1.23 -8.42
CA GLY A 88 13.40 -0.12 -7.66
C GLY A 88 11.87 -0.17 -7.57
N ILE A 89 11.28 -1.36 -7.69
CA ILE A 89 9.83 -1.56 -7.64
C ILE A 89 9.40 -2.06 -6.27
N LEU A 90 8.46 -1.32 -5.65
CA LEU A 90 7.65 -1.79 -4.53
C LEU A 90 6.34 -2.37 -5.09
N SER A 91 6.26 -3.69 -5.14
CA SER A 91 5.05 -4.44 -5.50
C SER A 91 4.20 -4.64 -4.26
N VAL A 92 3.15 -3.84 -4.11
CA VAL A 92 2.10 -4.09 -3.11
C VAL A 92 1.15 -5.12 -3.70
N ASN A 93 0.95 -6.24 -3.00
CA ASN A 93 0.04 -7.30 -3.41
C ASN A 93 -0.60 -7.88 -2.16
N SER A 94 -1.48 -7.08 -1.53
CA SER A 94 -2.14 -7.50 -0.32
C SER A 94 -3.02 -8.73 -0.56
N VAL A 95 -3.12 -9.59 0.45
CA VAL A 95 -3.96 -10.79 0.41
C VAL A 95 -5.28 -10.54 1.13
N SER A 96 -6.26 -11.43 0.94
CA SER A 96 -7.50 -11.34 1.72
C SER A 96 -7.19 -11.43 3.22
N GLY A 97 -7.75 -10.54 4.02
CA GLY A 97 -7.50 -10.45 5.46
C GLY A 97 -6.44 -9.42 5.86
N ASP A 98 -5.60 -8.96 4.93
CA ASP A 98 -4.65 -7.86 5.18
C ASP A 98 -5.37 -6.56 5.53
N LEU A 99 -6.47 -6.30 4.82
CA LEU A 99 -7.32 -5.13 4.98
C LEU A 99 -8.74 -5.56 5.38
N THR A 100 -9.37 -4.74 6.20
CA THR A 100 -10.72 -4.98 6.73
C THR A 100 -11.59 -3.74 6.55
N VAL A 101 -12.85 -3.94 6.17
CA VAL A 101 -13.85 -2.87 6.17
C VAL A 101 -14.36 -2.67 7.59
N THR A 102 -14.22 -1.46 8.13
CA THR A 102 -14.64 -1.12 9.49
C THR A 102 -16.03 -0.51 9.56
N SER A 103 -16.47 0.11 8.47
CA SER A 103 -17.81 0.65 8.33
C SER A 103 -18.15 0.75 6.84
N ALA A 104 -19.41 0.54 6.48
CA ALA A 104 -19.91 0.76 5.14
C ALA A 104 -21.30 1.43 5.21
N SER A 105 -21.56 2.39 4.32
CA SER A 105 -22.81 3.12 4.21
C SER A 105 -23.15 3.32 2.74
N GLY A 106 -24.42 3.16 2.36
CA GLY A 106 -24.84 3.31 0.96
C GLY A 106 -24.28 2.26 -0.01
N CYS A 107 -23.71 1.17 0.51
CA CYS A 107 -23.06 0.12 -0.29
C CYS A 107 -23.94 -1.09 -0.61
N GLY A 108 -25.17 -1.13 -0.10
CA GLY A 108 -26.05 -2.30 -0.21
C GLY A 108 -25.38 -3.55 0.37
N THR A 109 -25.42 -4.65 -0.37
CA THR A 109 -24.74 -5.92 -0.03
C THR A 109 -23.36 -6.07 -0.67
N VAL A 110 -22.92 -5.11 -1.49
CA VAL A 110 -21.69 -5.20 -2.28
C VAL A 110 -20.46 -5.04 -1.39
N VAL A 111 -20.50 -4.07 -0.48
CA VAL A 111 -19.43 -3.84 0.50
C VAL A 111 -20.05 -3.83 1.90
N THR A 112 -19.58 -4.75 2.74
CA THR A 112 -19.98 -4.87 4.13
C THR A 112 -18.74 -4.99 5.02
N THR A 113 -18.90 -5.01 6.34
CA THR A 113 -17.78 -5.24 7.28
C THR A 113 -17.18 -6.65 7.16
N SER A 114 -17.89 -7.60 6.55
CA SER A 114 -17.32 -8.92 6.24
C SER A 114 -16.41 -8.88 5.02
N THR A 115 -16.54 -7.89 4.13
CA THR A 115 -15.70 -7.71 2.94
C THR A 115 -14.23 -7.56 3.31
N LYS A 116 -13.36 -8.23 2.55
CA LYS A 116 -11.90 -8.23 2.72
C LYS A 116 -11.24 -7.66 1.45
N PRO A 117 -11.13 -6.32 1.34
CA PRO A 117 -10.58 -5.70 0.15
C PRO A 117 -9.09 -6.04 0.00
N THR A 118 -8.59 -5.95 -1.22
CA THR A 118 -7.16 -6.07 -1.50
C THR A 118 -6.64 -4.79 -2.12
N PHE A 119 -5.39 -4.47 -1.82
CA PHE A 119 -4.65 -3.34 -2.38
C PHE A 119 -3.47 -3.91 -3.17
N LYS A 120 -3.49 -3.65 -4.49
CA LYS A 120 -2.47 -4.14 -5.42
C LYS A 120 -1.95 -3.01 -6.28
N GLY A 121 -0.64 -2.97 -6.50
CA GLY A 121 0.00 -1.97 -7.34
C GLY A 121 1.52 -2.12 -7.35
N ASN A 122 2.13 -1.76 -8.48
CA ASN A 122 3.57 -1.70 -8.63
C ASN A 122 4.01 -0.23 -8.64
N TYR A 123 4.85 0.15 -7.67
CA TYR A 123 5.30 1.52 -7.49
C TYR A 123 6.81 1.61 -7.76
N ALA A 124 7.21 2.42 -8.74
CA ALA A 124 8.60 2.79 -8.90
C ALA A 124 8.98 3.78 -7.79
N VAL A 125 9.89 3.37 -6.90
CA VAL A 125 10.30 4.16 -5.74
C VAL A 125 11.69 4.76 -5.94
N LYS A 126 11.86 5.98 -5.42
CA LYS A 126 13.12 6.73 -5.45
C LYS A 126 13.47 7.25 -4.06
N VAL A 127 14.75 7.52 -3.86
CA VAL A 127 15.22 8.28 -2.69
C VAL A 127 14.70 9.70 -2.79
N SER A 128 14.17 10.22 -1.68
CA SER A 128 13.49 11.52 -1.63
C SER A 128 14.39 12.63 -2.21
N GLY A 129 13.84 13.45 -3.10
CA GLY A 129 14.59 14.53 -3.76
C GLY A 129 15.60 14.08 -4.82
N THR A 130 15.63 12.80 -5.19
CA THR A 130 16.59 12.27 -6.18
C THR A 130 15.92 11.35 -7.22
N SER A 131 16.67 10.98 -8.25
CA SER A 131 16.31 9.93 -9.20
C SER A 131 16.79 8.53 -8.79
N THR A 132 17.50 8.41 -7.67
CA THR A 132 18.21 7.20 -7.24
C THR A 132 17.25 6.14 -6.70
N ILE A 133 17.46 4.89 -7.12
CA ILE A 133 16.75 3.73 -6.56
C ILE A 133 17.25 3.46 -5.13
N PRO A 134 16.38 3.34 -4.12
CA PRO A 134 16.79 3.04 -2.76
C PRO A 134 17.32 1.60 -2.67
N THR A 135 18.35 1.37 -1.85
CA THR A 135 18.88 0.02 -1.61
C THR A 135 18.50 -0.41 -0.20
N ILE A 136 17.73 -1.49 -0.09
CA ILE A 136 17.42 -2.10 1.19
C ILE A 136 18.28 -3.34 1.34
N VAL A 137 19.01 -3.43 2.45
CA VAL A 137 19.75 -4.62 2.86
C VAL A 137 19.28 -5.03 4.24
N GLY A 138 19.18 -6.33 4.51
CA GLY A 138 18.77 -6.84 5.81
C GLY A 138 19.67 -7.99 6.22
N SER A 139 19.86 -8.20 7.51
CA SER A 139 20.34 -9.47 8.03
C SER A 139 19.16 -10.44 8.00
N ASN A 140 19.22 -11.45 7.13
CA ASN A 140 18.32 -12.60 7.25
C ASN A 140 18.54 -13.20 8.65
N PRO A 141 17.50 -13.42 9.47
CA PRO A 141 17.67 -14.17 10.71
C PRO A 141 18.22 -15.58 10.43
#